data_AF-A0A8J6BKG5-F1
#
_entry.id   AF-A0A8J6BKG5-F1
#
_cell.length_a   1.000
_cell.length_b   1.000
_cell.length_c   1.000
_cell.angle_alpha   90.00
_cell.angle_beta   90.00
_cell.angle_gamma   90.00
#
_symmetry.space_group_name_H-M   'P 1'
#
loop_
_entity.id
_entity.type
_entity.pdbx_description
1 polymer ?
#
loop_
_entity_poly.entity_id
_entity_poly.type
_entity_poly.pdbx_seq_one_letter_code
_entity_poly.pdbx_strand_id
1 'polypeptide(L)'
;MVVPWQSSPAQLPFWFVVLAAVGLRTAIMCVGRFFSWLHRAFLRPGKELFRRYGAWAVVTGATDGIGRALALELARQGLHVVLVGRNPGKLSSVSNEVREAAPACKVRTVVFDLAGDDAEMSRGIAALETAVEGLDVGVLVNNAGVTYPCAAYFDEVPSGVWEAVLRVNAEATTRITRAVLPAMAAKGRGAVVNVGSGSSVVVPAFPLYAVYAATKAYIDRLSRCLNAEYKDHGIDVQCQVRGSAN
;
A
#
# COMPACT_ATOMS: atom_id res chain seq x y z
N MET A 1 -38.99 -50.11 -54.58
CA MET A 1 -37.64 -50.20 -53.99
C MET A 1 -37.40 -48.92 -53.22
N VAL A 2 -37.56 -48.95 -51.89
CA VAL A 2 -37.38 -47.77 -51.01
C VAL A 2 -35.91 -47.79 -50.57
N VAL A 3 -35.12 -46.81 -51.01
CA VAL A 3 -33.74 -46.66 -50.56
C VAL A 3 -33.78 -45.99 -49.18
N PRO A 4 -33.22 -46.58 -48.11
CA PRO A 4 -33.24 -45.96 -46.80
C PRO A 4 -32.24 -44.81 -46.76
N TRP A 5 -32.70 -43.64 -46.31
CA TRP A 5 -31.85 -42.46 -46.07
C TRP A 5 -31.04 -42.70 -44.79
N GLN A 6 -29.89 -43.36 -44.90
CA GLN A 6 -28.90 -43.41 -43.83
C GLN A 6 -28.03 -42.15 -43.91
N SER A 7 -28.44 -41.07 -43.28
CA SER A 7 -27.52 -39.99 -42.96
C SER A 7 -26.65 -40.42 -41.80
N SER A 8 -25.42 -40.84 -42.09
CA SER A 8 -24.36 -40.86 -41.09
C SER A 8 -24.29 -39.45 -40.47
N PRO A 9 -24.35 -39.30 -39.13
CA PRO A 9 -24.21 -37.99 -38.52
C PRO A 9 -22.87 -37.41 -38.97
N ALA A 10 -22.91 -36.19 -39.53
CA ALA A 10 -21.70 -35.51 -40.00
C ALA A 10 -20.72 -35.41 -38.84
N GLN A 11 -19.64 -36.19 -38.90
CA GLN A 11 -18.62 -36.16 -37.87
C GLN A 11 -17.96 -34.78 -37.90
N LEU A 12 -18.04 -34.08 -36.78
CA LEU A 12 -17.41 -32.76 -36.65
C LEU A 12 -15.91 -32.91 -36.90
N PRO A 13 -15.29 -32.00 -37.68
CA PRO A 13 -13.85 -32.04 -37.90
C PRO A 13 -13.10 -31.98 -36.57
N PHE A 14 -12.05 -32.80 -36.41
CA PHE A 14 -11.26 -32.86 -35.19
C PHE A 14 -10.75 -31.47 -34.73
N TRP A 15 -10.31 -30.62 -35.68
CA TRP A 15 -9.86 -29.26 -35.40
C TRP A 15 -10.95 -28.40 -34.75
N PHE A 16 -12.22 -28.58 -35.13
CA PHE A 16 -13.35 -27.85 -34.58
C PHE A 16 -13.61 -28.26 -33.13
N VAL A 17 -13.53 -29.56 -32.84
CA VAL A 17 -13.66 -30.09 -31.47
C VAL A 17 -12.56 -29.55 -30.55
N VAL A 18 -11.32 -29.49 -31.05
CA VAL A 18 -10.19 -28.91 -30.31
C VAL A 18 -10.41 -27.42 -30.03
N LEU A 19 -10.82 -26.63 -31.02
CA LEU A 19 -11.12 -25.20 -30.84
C LEU A 19 -12.26 -24.98 -29.86
N ALA A 20 -13.34 -25.76 -29.95
CA ALA A 20 -14.46 -25.69 -29.03
C ALA A 20 -14.05 -26.03 -27.59
N ALA A 21 -13.19 -27.03 -27.40
CA ALA A 21 -12.66 -27.39 -26.08
C ALA A 21 -11.78 -26.29 -25.48
N VAL A 22 -10.90 -25.67 -26.30
CA VAL A 22 -10.08 -24.52 -25.87
C VAL A 22 -10.96 -23.31 -25.54
N GLY A 23 -11.98 -23.04 -26.36
CA GLY A 23 -12.95 -21.96 -26.14
C GLY A 23 -13.74 -22.16 -24.83
N LEU A 24 -14.26 -23.37 -24.60
CA LEU A 24 -14.98 -23.72 -23.38
C LEU A 24 -14.09 -23.61 -22.15
N ARG A 25 -12.86 -24.14 -22.20
CA ARG A 25 -11.88 -23.99 -21.11
C ARG A 25 -11.60 -22.52 -20.81
N THR A 26 -11.43 -21.70 -21.83
CA THR A 26 -11.17 -20.26 -21.67
C THR A 26 -12.37 -19.55 -21.07
N ALA A 27 -13.59 -19.85 -21.53
CA ALA A 27 -14.83 -19.32 -20.96
C ALA A 27 -14.98 -19.70 -19.48
N ILE A 28 -14.75 -20.97 -19.13
CA ILE A 28 -14.78 -21.44 -17.73
C ILE A 28 -13.75 -20.69 -16.87
N MET A 29 -12.52 -20.51 -17.37
CA MET A 29 -11.49 -19.75 -16.65
C MET A 29 -11.90 -18.27 -16.47
N CYS A 30 -12.46 -17.63 -17.49
CA CYS A 30 -12.93 -16.24 -17.40
C CYS A 30 -14.08 -16.09 -16.40
N VAL A 31 -15.07 -16.99 -16.45
CA VAL A 31 -16.19 -17.02 -15.51
C VAL A 31 -15.69 -17.27 -14.08
N GLY A 32 -14.79 -18.24 -13.89
CA GLY A 32 -14.19 -18.52 -12.59
C GLY A 32 -13.38 -17.33 -12.04
N ARG A 33 -12.63 -16.62 -12.90
CA ARG A 33 -11.92 -15.38 -12.53
C ARG A 33 -12.88 -14.26 -12.17
N PHE A 34 -13.98 -14.10 -12.90
CA PHE A 34 -15.02 -13.12 -12.62
C PHE A 34 -15.67 -13.37 -11.26
N PHE A 35 -16.12 -14.59 -10.98
CA PHE A 35 -16.70 -14.93 -9.67
C PHE A 35 -15.69 -14.85 -8.54
N SER A 36 -14.42 -15.23 -8.77
CA SER A 36 -13.35 -15.05 -7.80
C SER A 36 -13.09 -13.57 -7.49
N TRP A 37 -13.14 -12.71 -8.50
CA TRP A 37 -13.03 -11.27 -8.34
C TRP A 37 -14.24 -10.72 -7.58
N LEU A 38 -15.47 -11.09 -7.97
CA LEU A 38 -16.71 -10.66 -7.32
C LEU A 38 -16.71 -11.02 -5.84
N HIS A 39 -16.34 -12.25 -5.49
CA HIS A 39 -16.24 -12.69 -4.11
C HIS A 39 -15.18 -11.88 -3.34
N ARG A 40 -13.99 -11.68 -3.92
CA ARG A 40 -12.91 -10.92 -3.27
C ARG A 40 -13.23 -9.43 -3.11
N ALA A 41 -14.00 -8.86 -4.03
CA ALA A 41 -14.34 -7.45 -4.03
C ALA A 41 -15.47 -7.12 -3.04
N PHE A 42 -16.48 -8.00 -2.90
CA PHE A 42 -17.71 -7.66 -2.17
C PHE A 42 -18.03 -8.57 -0.98
N LEU A 43 -17.59 -9.84 -1.00
CA LEU A 43 -18.08 -10.86 -0.04
C LEU A 43 -16.99 -11.38 0.91
N ARG A 44 -15.73 -11.03 0.70
CA ARG A 44 -14.63 -11.52 1.51
C ARG A 44 -14.63 -10.81 2.87
N PRO A 45 -14.74 -11.55 4.00
CA PRO A 45 -14.64 -10.94 5.31
C PRO A 45 -13.25 -10.32 5.55
N GLY A 46 -13.21 -9.25 6.34
CA GLY A 46 -11.96 -8.62 6.76
C GLY A 46 -11.06 -9.63 7.49
N LYS A 47 -9.76 -9.57 7.22
CA LYS A 47 -8.79 -10.39 7.97
C LYS A 47 -8.51 -9.71 9.31
N GLU A 48 -8.39 -10.48 10.37
CA GLU A 48 -7.92 -9.97 11.67
C GLU A 48 -6.41 -9.68 11.60
N LEU A 49 -6.07 -8.48 11.16
CA LEU A 49 -4.68 -8.07 10.91
C LEU A 49 -3.81 -8.18 12.17
N PHE A 50 -4.37 -7.86 13.34
CA PHE A 50 -3.65 -7.92 14.62
C PHE A 50 -3.18 -9.34 14.97
N ARG A 51 -4.00 -10.36 14.66
CA ARG A 51 -3.62 -11.77 14.87
C ARG A 51 -2.56 -12.20 13.87
N ARG A 52 -2.70 -11.77 12.61
CA ARG A 52 -1.82 -12.20 11.53
C ARG A 52 -0.43 -11.57 11.59
N TYR A 53 -0.34 -10.26 11.83
CA TYR A 53 0.91 -9.53 11.67
C TYR A 53 1.45 -8.95 12.99
N GLY A 54 0.59 -8.56 13.92
CA GLY A 54 0.98 -8.01 15.21
C GLY A 54 0.02 -6.93 15.71
N ALA A 55 0.04 -6.67 17.02
CA ALA A 55 -0.95 -5.82 17.69
C ALA A 55 -0.86 -4.32 17.36
N TRP A 56 0.27 -3.83 16.86
CA TRP A 56 0.49 -2.41 16.58
C TRP A 56 0.66 -2.09 15.10
N ALA A 57 0.14 -0.93 14.70
CA ALA A 57 0.35 -0.33 13.39
C ALA A 57 1.04 1.02 13.51
N VAL A 58 2.05 1.27 12.65
CA VAL A 58 2.66 2.59 12.48
C VAL A 58 2.07 3.23 11.23
N VAL A 59 1.57 4.46 11.33
CA VAL A 59 0.97 5.18 10.19
C VAL A 59 1.65 6.54 10.03
N THR A 60 2.28 6.78 8.87
CA THR A 60 2.88 8.08 8.54
C THR A 60 1.90 9.00 7.83
N GLY A 61 1.98 10.30 8.09
CA GLY A 61 1.00 11.26 7.55
C GLY A 61 -0.40 11.02 8.11
N ALA A 62 -0.49 10.60 9.38
CA ALA A 62 -1.74 10.16 10.00
C ALA A 62 -2.70 11.30 10.39
N THR A 63 -2.31 12.56 10.20
CA THR A 63 -3.05 13.72 10.68
C THR A 63 -4.19 14.17 9.76
N ASP A 64 -4.26 13.65 8.53
CA ASP A 64 -5.25 14.10 7.55
C ASP A 64 -5.57 13.01 6.50
N GLY A 65 -6.64 13.24 5.74
CA GLY A 65 -7.02 12.45 4.57
C GLY A 65 -6.96 10.92 4.77
N ILE A 66 -6.27 10.25 3.85
CA ILE A 66 -6.15 8.79 3.82
C ILE A 66 -5.44 8.24 5.06
N GLY A 67 -4.39 8.91 5.54
CA GLY A 67 -3.63 8.45 6.70
C GLY A 67 -4.47 8.45 7.96
N ARG A 68 -5.26 9.52 8.18
CA ARG A 68 -6.24 9.60 9.27
C ARG A 68 -7.28 8.49 9.18
N ALA A 69 -7.87 8.30 8.00
CA ALA A 69 -8.88 7.26 7.79
C ALA A 69 -8.32 5.85 8.04
N LEU A 70 -7.10 5.57 7.58
CA LEU A 70 -6.42 4.29 7.83
C LEU A 70 -6.12 4.09 9.32
N ALA A 71 -5.66 5.12 10.03
CA ALA A 71 -5.42 5.03 11.47
C ALA A 71 -6.71 4.69 12.25
N LEU A 72 -7.83 5.35 11.93
CA LEU A 72 -9.13 5.08 12.54
C LEU A 72 -9.61 3.66 12.22
N GLU A 73 -9.48 3.22 10.96
CA GLU A 73 -9.94 1.89 10.56
C GLU A 73 -9.08 0.77 11.17
N LEU A 74 -7.75 0.92 11.21
CA LEU A 74 -6.87 -0.02 11.88
C LEU A 74 -7.20 -0.14 13.38
N ALA A 75 -7.54 0.98 14.03
CA ALA A 75 -7.97 0.99 15.41
C ALA A 75 -9.30 0.26 15.61
N ARG A 76 -10.29 0.47 14.73
CA ARG A 76 -11.57 -0.26 14.75
C ARG A 76 -11.40 -1.77 14.54
N GLN A 77 -10.38 -2.17 13.78
CA GLN A 77 -10.01 -3.57 13.59
C GLN A 77 -9.18 -4.16 14.74
N GLY A 78 -9.00 -3.42 15.84
CA GLY A 78 -8.37 -3.89 17.07
C GLY A 78 -6.86 -3.69 17.14
N LEU A 79 -6.25 -2.95 16.21
CA LEU A 79 -4.84 -2.59 16.30
C LEU A 79 -4.65 -1.35 17.18
N HIS A 80 -3.57 -1.36 17.95
CA HIS A 80 -3.03 -0.14 18.53
C HIS A 80 -2.26 0.65 17.47
N VAL A 81 -2.16 1.96 17.63
CA VAL A 81 -1.60 2.82 16.57
C VAL A 81 -0.49 3.74 17.07
N VAL A 82 0.58 3.84 16.28
CA VAL A 82 1.61 4.87 16.38
C VAL A 82 1.39 5.84 15.24
N LEU A 83 0.98 7.07 15.56
CA LEU A 83 0.66 8.12 14.61
C LEU A 83 1.89 9.00 14.39
N VAL A 84 2.38 9.05 13.16
CA VAL A 84 3.53 9.89 12.79
C VAL A 84 3.05 11.07 11.95
N GLY A 85 3.45 12.28 12.35
CA GLY A 85 3.12 13.50 11.62
C GLY A 85 3.85 14.72 12.18
N ARG A 86 3.80 15.84 11.48
CA ARG A 86 4.56 17.05 11.86
C ARG A 86 3.82 18.04 12.76
N ASN A 87 2.49 17.95 12.86
CA ASN A 87 1.69 18.88 13.66
C ASN A 87 1.18 18.21 14.94
N PRO A 88 1.69 18.59 16.13
CA PRO A 88 1.28 18.01 17.41
C PRO A 88 -0.21 18.19 17.72
N GLY A 89 -0.79 19.34 17.39
CA GLY A 89 -2.20 19.63 17.62
C GLY A 89 -3.12 18.72 16.80
N LYS A 90 -2.82 18.55 15.51
CA LYS A 90 -3.56 17.59 14.65
C LYS A 90 -3.37 16.15 15.12
N LEU A 91 -2.16 15.76 15.54
CA LEU A 91 -1.92 14.41 16.09
C LEU A 91 -2.74 14.16 17.36
N SER A 92 -2.84 15.15 18.24
CA SER A 92 -3.66 15.07 19.45
C SER A 92 -5.14 14.90 19.11
N SER A 93 -5.65 15.70 18.16
CA SER A 93 -7.02 15.59 17.66
C SER A 93 -7.31 14.19 17.10
N VAL A 94 -6.49 13.67 16.18
CA VAL A 94 -6.68 12.31 15.62
C VAL A 94 -6.52 11.24 16.71
N SER A 95 -5.64 11.43 17.69
CA SER A 95 -5.51 10.50 18.81
C SER A 95 -6.81 10.40 19.63
N ASN A 96 -7.50 11.51 19.83
CA ASN A 96 -8.79 11.52 20.53
C ASN A 96 -9.87 10.83 19.72
N GLU A 97 -9.96 11.12 18.42
CA GLU A 97 -10.91 10.45 17.52
C GLU A 97 -10.68 8.93 17.47
N VAL A 98 -9.42 8.48 17.49
CA VAL A 98 -9.09 7.04 17.56
C VAL A 98 -9.58 6.43 18.87
N ARG A 99 -9.37 7.10 20.00
CA ARG A 99 -9.84 6.61 21.31
C ARG A 99 -11.36 6.61 21.42
N GLU A 100 -12.03 7.60 20.84
CA GLU A 100 -13.50 7.65 20.75
C GLU A 100 -14.05 6.51 19.89
N ALA A 101 -13.43 6.25 18.73
CA ALA A 101 -13.86 5.19 17.83
C ALA A 101 -13.52 3.77 18.33
N ALA A 102 -12.45 3.64 19.11
CA ALA A 102 -11.97 2.37 19.65
C ALA A 102 -11.38 2.55 21.07
N PRO A 103 -12.20 2.50 22.13
CA PRO A 103 -11.78 2.82 23.50
C PRO A 103 -10.65 1.94 24.07
N ALA A 104 -10.52 0.70 23.57
CA ALA A 104 -9.45 -0.21 23.96
C ALA A 104 -8.12 0.05 23.22
N CYS A 105 -8.11 0.95 22.22
CA CYS A 105 -6.94 1.25 21.41
C CYS A 105 -5.93 2.11 22.18
N LYS A 106 -4.69 1.64 22.26
CA LYS A 106 -3.55 2.45 22.71
C LYS A 106 -3.02 3.26 21.54
N VAL A 107 -2.77 4.54 21.79
CA VAL A 107 -2.28 5.49 20.80
C VAL A 107 -0.95 6.07 21.28
N ARG A 108 0.08 5.99 20.44
CA ARG A 108 1.34 6.74 20.59
C ARG A 108 1.46 7.74 19.45
N THR A 109 2.13 8.85 19.68
CA THR A 109 2.36 9.88 18.66
C THR A 109 3.85 10.16 18.53
N VAL A 110 4.32 10.31 17.30
CA VAL A 110 5.68 10.74 17.00
C VAL A 110 5.60 11.99 16.15
N VAL A 111 6.12 13.09 16.70
CA VAL A 111 6.19 14.36 15.98
C VAL A 111 7.45 14.35 15.13
N PHE A 112 7.26 14.38 13.81
CA PHE A 112 8.35 14.23 12.86
C PHE A 112 8.02 14.98 11.57
N ASP A 113 8.85 15.95 11.20
CA ASP A 113 8.84 16.51 9.84
C ASP A 113 9.70 15.67 8.90
N LEU A 114 9.05 15.05 7.93
CA LEU A 114 9.67 14.16 6.95
C LEU A 114 10.36 14.94 5.82
N ALA A 115 10.21 16.26 5.77
CA ALA A 115 10.93 17.13 4.85
C ALA A 115 12.17 17.78 5.47
N GLY A 116 12.42 17.51 6.78
CA GLY A 116 13.52 18.11 7.52
C GLY A 116 14.90 17.76 6.96
N ASP A 117 15.89 18.50 7.42
CA ASP A 117 17.29 18.21 7.09
C ASP A 117 17.74 16.84 7.63
N ASP A 118 18.96 16.43 7.30
CA ASP A 118 19.46 15.10 7.66
C ASP A 118 19.52 14.89 9.19
N ALA A 119 19.75 15.97 9.96
CA ALA A 119 19.80 15.92 11.40
C ALA A 119 18.39 15.78 12.00
N GLU A 120 17.41 16.53 11.49
CA GLU A 120 15.99 16.39 11.84
C GLU A 120 15.44 15.02 11.48
N MET A 121 15.74 14.55 10.27
CA MET A 121 15.43 13.20 9.80
C MET A 121 15.97 12.14 10.77
N SER A 122 17.23 12.24 11.15
CA SER A 122 17.87 11.27 12.06
C SER A 122 17.25 11.31 13.46
N ARG A 123 16.94 12.51 14.00
CA ARG A 123 16.24 12.65 15.28
C ARG A 123 14.83 12.05 15.24
N GLY A 124 14.10 12.28 14.17
CA GLY A 124 12.74 11.75 14.00
C GLY A 124 12.70 10.23 13.87
N ILE A 125 13.68 9.63 13.17
CA ILE A 125 13.83 8.17 13.10
C ILE A 125 14.16 7.60 14.49
N ALA A 126 15.09 8.19 15.24
CA ALA A 126 15.40 7.74 16.60
C ALA A 126 14.19 7.85 17.55
N ALA A 127 13.39 8.92 17.41
CA ALA A 127 12.14 9.09 18.15
C ALA A 127 11.11 8.01 17.77
N LEU A 128 11.03 7.64 16.49
CA LEU A 128 10.18 6.55 16.02
C LEU A 128 10.63 5.21 16.61
N GLU A 129 11.93 4.89 16.52
CA GLU A 129 12.53 3.66 17.08
C GLU A 129 12.19 3.53 18.58
N THR A 130 12.37 4.62 19.34
CA THR A 130 12.00 4.68 20.76
C THR A 130 10.49 4.46 20.96
N ALA A 131 9.65 5.07 20.12
CA ALA A 131 8.21 4.94 20.21
C ALA A 131 7.69 3.54 19.87
N VAL A 132 8.43 2.76 19.08
CA VAL A 132 8.06 1.37 18.71
C VAL A 132 8.80 0.32 19.53
N GLU A 133 9.76 0.72 20.35
CA GLU A 133 10.51 -0.19 21.21
C GLU A 133 9.58 -0.99 22.14
N GLY A 134 9.80 -2.30 22.21
CA GLY A 134 8.98 -3.24 22.98
C GLY A 134 7.57 -3.46 22.44
N LEU A 135 7.18 -2.83 21.34
CA LEU A 135 5.85 -3.02 20.74
C LEU A 135 5.86 -4.18 19.74
N ASP A 136 4.75 -4.92 19.73
CA ASP A 136 4.48 -5.90 18.67
C ASP A 136 3.97 -5.20 17.39
N VAL A 137 4.85 -4.42 16.74
CA VAL A 137 4.52 -3.74 15.47
C VAL A 137 4.37 -4.77 14.35
N GLY A 138 3.15 -4.93 13.85
CA GLY A 138 2.82 -5.84 12.77
C GLY A 138 2.55 -5.16 11.44
N VAL A 139 2.12 -3.89 11.46
CA VAL A 139 1.76 -3.16 10.25
C VAL A 139 2.51 -1.83 10.19
N LEU A 140 3.14 -1.53 9.05
CA LEU A 140 3.67 -0.22 8.73
C LEU A 140 2.92 0.33 7.51
N VAL A 141 2.36 1.52 7.63
CA VAL A 141 1.74 2.26 6.54
C VAL A 141 2.55 3.52 6.27
N ASN A 142 3.37 3.48 5.22
CA ASN A 142 4.04 4.66 4.67
C ASN A 142 3.05 5.41 3.76
N ASN A 143 2.24 6.27 4.38
CA ASN A 143 1.23 7.05 3.69
C ASN A 143 1.65 8.50 3.45
N ALA A 144 2.56 9.06 4.25
CA ALA A 144 3.03 10.42 4.05
C ALA A 144 3.56 10.63 2.62
N GLY A 145 3.14 11.73 2.00
CA GLY A 145 3.64 12.11 0.69
C GLY A 145 3.24 13.54 0.34
N VAL A 146 4.06 14.17 -0.49
CA VAL A 146 3.83 15.52 -1.02
C VAL A 146 4.02 15.54 -2.53
N THR A 147 3.40 16.51 -3.17
CA THR A 147 3.49 16.80 -4.62
C THR A 147 3.70 18.29 -4.82
N TYR A 148 3.87 18.72 -6.07
CA TYR A 148 4.01 20.12 -6.41
C TYR A 148 2.70 20.89 -6.15
N PRO A 149 2.77 22.17 -5.75
CA PRO A 149 1.58 22.98 -5.52
C PRO A 149 0.77 23.24 -6.80
N CYS A 150 1.45 23.29 -7.95
CA CYS A 150 0.86 23.40 -9.28
C CYS A 150 1.74 22.65 -10.29
N ALA A 151 1.19 22.44 -11.48
CA ALA A 151 1.96 21.90 -12.61
C ALA A 151 3.01 22.95 -13.03
N ALA A 152 4.28 22.54 -13.11
CA ALA A 152 5.39 23.42 -13.45
C ALA A 152 6.46 22.67 -14.25
N TYR A 153 7.15 23.36 -15.15
CA TYR A 153 8.33 22.79 -15.80
C TYR A 153 9.42 22.51 -14.76
N PHE A 154 10.29 21.54 -15.03
CA PHE A 154 11.27 21.06 -14.05
C PHE A 154 12.17 22.19 -13.52
N ASP A 155 12.60 23.09 -14.39
CA ASP A 155 13.44 24.24 -14.10
C ASP A 155 12.71 25.38 -13.39
N GLU A 156 11.38 25.36 -13.36
CA GLU A 156 10.55 26.34 -12.64
C GLU A 156 10.24 25.91 -11.20
N VAL A 157 10.46 24.63 -10.85
CA VAL A 157 10.17 24.13 -9.50
C VAL A 157 11.21 24.68 -8.52
N PRO A 158 10.81 25.42 -7.47
CA PRO A 158 11.76 25.92 -6.48
C PRO A 158 12.53 24.78 -5.80
N SER A 159 13.80 25.01 -5.46
CA SER A 159 14.68 23.99 -4.87
C SER A 159 14.07 23.28 -3.67
N GLY A 160 13.59 24.07 -2.70
CA GLY A 160 12.97 23.53 -1.49
C GLY A 160 11.71 22.68 -1.77
N VAL A 161 11.02 22.87 -2.88
CA VAL A 161 9.82 22.08 -3.22
C VAL A 161 10.21 20.71 -3.75
N TRP A 162 11.08 20.61 -4.76
CA TRP A 162 11.44 19.31 -5.31
C TRP A 162 12.32 18.49 -4.36
N GLU A 163 13.16 19.16 -3.56
CA GLU A 163 13.94 18.53 -2.49
C GLU A 163 13.02 17.93 -1.41
N ALA A 164 11.99 18.67 -0.96
CA ALA A 164 11.01 18.16 -0.03
C ALA A 164 10.23 16.95 -0.59
N VAL A 165 9.92 16.95 -1.89
CA VAL A 165 9.28 15.81 -2.56
C VAL A 165 10.17 14.56 -2.48
N LEU A 166 11.48 14.67 -2.74
CA LEU A 166 12.43 13.56 -2.59
C LEU A 166 12.54 13.09 -1.15
N ARG A 167 12.76 14.03 -0.22
CA ARG A 167 12.94 13.75 1.21
C ARG A 167 11.72 13.02 1.77
N VAL A 168 10.51 13.54 1.56
CA VAL A 168 9.29 12.95 2.12
C VAL A 168 8.93 11.64 1.42
N ASN A 169 8.87 11.61 0.08
CA ASN A 169 8.28 10.47 -0.61
C ASN A 169 9.22 9.28 -0.67
N ALA A 170 10.52 9.51 -0.91
CA ALA A 170 11.50 8.46 -1.11
C ALA A 170 12.34 8.23 0.14
N GLU A 171 13.09 9.24 0.59
CA GLU A 171 14.07 9.06 1.65
C GLU A 171 13.44 8.69 2.98
N ALA A 172 12.45 9.44 3.44
CA ALA A 172 11.78 9.21 4.71
C ALA A 172 11.10 7.84 4.73
N THR A 173 10.40 7.47 3.66
CA THR A 173 9.80 6.13 3.49
C THR A 173 10.85 5.02 3.63
N THR A 174 12.00 5.17 2.99
CA THR A 174 13.10 4.20 3.06
C THR A 174 13.67 4.10 4.46
N ARG A 175 13.95 5.25 5.11
CA ARG A 175 14.51 5.28 6.47
C ARG A 175 13.53 4.71 7.50
N ILE A 176 12.25 5.07 7.44
CA ILE A 176 11.20 4.56 8.33
C ILE A 176 11.03 3.06 8.14
N THR A 177 10.99 2.59 6.88
CA THR A 177 10.89 1.15 6.60
C THR A 177 12.10 0.41 7.18
N ARG A 178 13.31 0.94 6.98
CA ARG A 178 14.54 0.35 7.54
C ARG A 178 14.54 0.30 9.07
N ALA A 179 13.94 1.27 9.75
CA ALA A 179 13.84 1.29 11.22
C ALA A 179 12.87 0.22 11.76
N VAL A 180 11.76 -0.04 11.06
CA VAL A 180 10.69 -0.93 11.56
C VAL A 180 10.83 -2.38 11.06
N LEU A 181 11.29 -2.56 9.82
CA LEU A 181 11.31 -3.86 9.13
C LEU A 181 12.14 -4.94 9.84
N PRO A 182 13.32 -4.67 10.42
CA PRO A 182 14.12 -5.70 11.09
C PRO A 182 13.38 -6.36 12.26
N ALA A 183 12.64 -5.58 13.06
CA ALA A 183 11.86 -6.10 14.17
C ALA A 183 10.69 -6.98 13.69
N MET A 184 10.07 -6.65 12.55
CA MET A 184 9.06 -7.53 11.94
C MET A 184 9.67 -8.83 11.45
N ALA A 185 10.81 -8.76 10.76
CA ALA A 185 11.50 -9.92 10.21
C ALA A 185 11.97 -10.88 11.32
N ALA A 186 12.48 -10.36 12.43
CA ALA A 186 12.87 -11.16 13.59
C ALA A 186 11.69 -11.95 14.20
N LYS A 187 10.45 -11.46 14.05
CA LYS A 187 9.23 -12.13 14.52
C LYS A 187 8.65 -13.10 13.48
N GLY A 188 9.18 -13.12 12.26
CA GLY A 188 8.66 -13.94 11.16
C GLY A 188 7.27 -13.52 10.66
N ARG A 189 6.83 -12.29 10.98
CA ARG A 189 5.53 -11.75 10.54
C ARG A 189 5.53 -10.23 10.50
N GLY A 190 4.94 -9.69 9.44
CA GLY A 190 4.69 -8.25 9.32
C GLY A 190 4.10 -7.88 7.97
N ALA A 191 3.59 -6.66 7.87
CA ALA A 191 3.09 -6.09 6.64
C ALA A 191 3.57 -4.65 6.48
N VAL A 192 4.13 -4.32 5.32
CA VAL A 192 4.48 -2.96 4.94
C VAL A 192 3.62 -2.53 3.75
N VAL A 193 2.91 -1.42 3.92
CA VAL A 193 2.05 -0.82 2.90
C VAL A 193 2.61 0.56 2.56
N ASN A 194 3.12 0.68 1.35
CA ASN A 194 3.60 1.95 0.80
C ASN A 194 2.52 2.56 -0.09
N VAL A 195 2.19 3.84 0.12
CA VAL A 195 1.20 4.54 -0.71
C VAL A 195 1.86 5.09 -1.97
N GLY A 196 1.58 4.41 -3.09
CA GLY A 196 2.03 4.77 -4.43
C GLY A 196 1.11 5.78 -5.12
N SER A 197 1.22 5.87 -6.44
CA SER A 197 0.38 6.74 -7.28
C SER A 197 0.25 6.15 -8.69
N GLY A 198 -0.88 6.39 -9.35
CA GLY A 198 -1.06 6.03 -10.76
C GLY A 198 -0.03 6.70 -11.68
N SER A 199 0.57 7.82 -11.23
CA SER A 199 1.64 8.50 -11.96
C SER A 199 2.89 7.64 -12.19
N SER A 200 3.10 6.56 -11.42
CA SER A 200 4.27 5.69 -11.56
C SER A 200 4.04 4.38 -12.30
N VAL A 201 2.78 3.98 -12.52
CA VAL A 201 2.45 2.64 -13.08
C VAL A 201 1.39 2.65 -14.16
N VAL A 202 0.55 3.70 -14.25
CA VAL A 202 -0.56 3.77 -15.22
C VAL A 202 -0.16 4.57 -16.46
N VAL A 203 0.69 5.58 -16.29
CA VAL A 203 1.12 6.47 -17.38
C VAL A 203 2.61 6.31 -17.64
N PRO A 204 3.06 6.36 -18.92
CA PRO A 204 4.48 6.23 -19.26
C PRO A 204 5.30 7.45 -18.80
N ALA A 205 4.67 8.62 -18.71
CA ALA A 205 5.25 9.84 -18.18
C ALA A 205 4.16 10.68 -17.50
N PHE A 206 4.57 11.50 -16.53
CA PHE A 206 3.69 12.45 -15.85
C PHE A 206 4.31 13.85 -15.93
N PRO A 207 4.17 14.54 -17.08
CA PRO A 207 4.77 15.84 -17.32
C PRO A 207 4.36 16.85 -16.26
N LEU A 208 5.21 17.86 -16.03
CA LEU A 208 5.01 18.93 -15.06
C LEU A 208 5.01 18.50 -13.58
N TYR A 209 5.22 17.20 -13.31
CA TYR A 209 5.29 16.58 -11.98
C TYR A 209 6.45 15.56 -11.92
N ALA A 210 7.55 15.85 -12.63
CA ALA A 210 8.61 14.90 -12.93
C ALA A 210 9.22 14.23 -11.68
N VAL A 211 9.61 15.00 -10.66
CA VAL A 211 10.23 14.48 -9.43
C VAL A 211 9.20 13.70 -8.61
N TYR A 212 7.96 14.17 -8.53
CA TYR A 212 6.89 13.43 -7.87
C TYR A 212 6.69 12.03 -8.49
N ALA A 213 6.55 11.96 -9.82
CA ALA A 213 6.39 10.68 -10.51
C ALA A 213 7.61 9.77 -10.32
N ALA A 214 8.82 10.31 -10.40
CA ALA A 214 10.06 9.57 -10.14
C ALA A 214 10.09 8.98 -8.72
N THR A 215 9.72 9.75 -7.69
CA THR A 215 9.66 9.24 -6.30
C THR A 215 8.61 8.14 -6.12
N LYS A 216 7.47 8.22 -6.81
CA LYS A 216 6.45 7.16 -6.74
C LYS A 216 6.84 5.91 -7.53
N ALA A 217 7.65 6.04 -8.58
CA ALA A 217 8.26 4.90 -9.27
C ALA A 217 9.33 4.24 -8.41
N TYR A 218 10.15 5.03 -7.70
CA TYR A 218 11.10 4.54 -6.71
C TYR A 218 10.41 3.70 -5.63
N ILE A 219 9.32 4.19 -5.05
CA ILE A 219 8.59 3.46 -4.01
C ILE A 219 7.91 2.19 -4.53
N ASP A 220 7.36 2.20 -5.75
CA ASP A 220 6.84 0.96 -6.36
C ASP A 220 7.95 -0.08 -6.49
N ARG A 221 9.11 0.31 -7.02
CA ARG A 221 10.23 -0.61 -7.22
C ARG A 221 10.79 -1.10 -5.88
N LEU A 222 10.99 -0.21 -4.92
CA LEU A 222 11.43 -0.53 -3.56
C LEU A 222 10.50 -1.58 -2.93
N SER A 223 9.19 -1.38 -3.03
CA SER A 223 8.20 -2.30 -2.48
C SER A 223 8.31 -3.71 -3.07
N ARG A 224 8.53 -3.82 -4.39
CA ARG A 224 8.70 -5.12 -5.07
C ARG A 224 9.99 -5.82 -4.64
N CYS A 225 11.10 -5.08 -4.53
CA CYS A 225 12.37 -5.63 -4.07
C CYS A 225 12.26 -6.13 -2.63
N LEU A 226 11.77 -5.30 -1.71
CA LEU A 226 11.57 -5.68 -0.31
C LEU A 226 10.60 -6.86 -0.16
N ASN A 227 9.53 -6.91 -0.94
CA ASN A 227 8.63 -8.06 -0.91
C ASN A 227 9.33 -9.35 -1.33
N ALA A 228 10.23 -9.32 -2.32
CA ALA A 228 10.98 -10.49 -2.74
C ALA A 228 12.04 -10.89 -1.70
N GLU A 229 12.75 -9.93 -1.12
CA GLU A 229 13.80 -10.15 -0.11
C GLU A 229 13.26 -10.70 1.21
N TYR A 230 12.11 -10.21 1.67
CA TYR A 230 11.57 -10.53 2.99
C TYR A 230 10.38 -11.52 2.97
N LYS A 231 10.03 -12.06 1.80
CA LYS A 231 8.93 -13.04 1.67
C LYS A 231 9.12 -14.24 2.58
N ASP A 232 10.33 -14.80 2.57
CA ASP A 232 10.67 -16.00 3.34
C ASP A 232 10.88 -15.69 4.83
N HIS A 233 10.94 -14.40 5.19
CA HIS A 233 10.90 -13.90 6.56
C HIS A 233 9.46 -13.61 7.04
N GLY A 234 8.45 -14.02 6.27
CA GLY A 234 7.04 -13.83 6.60
C GLY A 234 6.53 -12.39 6.50
N ILE A 235 7.25 -11.53 5.77
CA ILE A 235 6.86 -10.13 5.57
C ILE A 235 6.17 -9.95 4.22
N ASP A 236 4.95 -9.43 4.26
CA ASP A 236 4.22 -9.01 3.07
C ASP A 236 4.50 -7.52 2.80
N VAL A 237 5.08 -7.17 1.66
CA VAL A 237 5.30 -5.76 1.27
C VAL A 237 4.50 -5.42 0.02
N GLN A 238 3.72 -4.35 0.08
CA GLN A 238 2.85 -3.92 -1.01
C GLN A 238 2.94 -2.43 -1.28
N CYS A 239 2.90 -2.06 -2.56
CA CYS A 239 2.66 -0.70 -3.01
C CYS A 239 1.20 -0.55 -3.42
N GLN A 240 0.44 0.29 -2.72
CA GLN A 240 -0.95 0.58 -3.04
C GLN A 240 -1.02 1.76 -3.98
N VAL A 241 -1.32 1.46 -5.25
CA VAL A 241 -1.44 2.44 -6.32
C VAL A 241 -2.81 3.10 -6.20
N ARG A 242 -2.82 4.43 -6.04
CA ARG A 242 -4.05 5.22 -6.09
C ARG A 242 -4.18 5.94 -7.42
N GLY A 243 -5.39 5.94 -7.99
CA GLY A 243 -5.80 6.97 -8.93
C GLY A 243 -5.90 8.32 -8.21
N SER A 244 -5.84 9.43 -8.95
CA SER A 244 -6.02 10.78 -8.39
C SER A 244 -7.33 10.83 -7.59
N ALA A 245 -7.21 11.01 -6.27
CA ALA A 245 -8.34 11.32 -5.42
C ALA A 245 -8.56 12.83 -5.51
N ASN A 246 -9.74 13.22 -6.00
CA ASN A 246 -10.27 14.58 -5.82
C ASN A 246 -10.54 14.83 -4.34
#